data_AF-G3IWS8-F1
#
_entry.id   AF-G3IWS8-F1
#
_cell.length_a   1.000
_cell.length_b   1.000
_cell.length_c   1.000
_cell.angle_alpha   90.00
_cell.angle_beta   90.00
_cell.angle_gamma   90.00
#
_symmetry.space_group_name_H-M   'P 1'
#
loop_
_entity.id
_entity.type
_entity.pdbx_description
1 polymer ?
#
loop_
_entity_poly.entity_id
_entity_poly.type
_entity_poly.pdbx_seq_one_letter_code
_entity_poly.pdbx_strand_id
1 'polypeptide(L)'
;MLSTIINVTVCFIMLTNATEPLTQELQDTLIRLYGPLLASRDLWKVLGYASPGAFRQARLRKRVPVTEFEIKGRSGHFALTLDVARWLAEQRLSISQLNKPEGASK
;
A
#
# COMPACT_ATOMS: atom_id res chain seq x y z
N MET A 1 7.47 18.04 23.96
CA MET A 1 7.63 16.72 23.31
C MET A 1 6.31 16.06 22.87
N LEU A 2 5.14 16.40 23.43
CA LEU A 2 3.86 15.82 22.96
C LEU A 2 3.30 16.44 21.67
N SER A 3 3.70 17.66 21.31
CA SER A 3 3.11 18.39 20.16
C SER A 3 3.49 17.78 18.80
N THR A 4 4.66 17.15 18.68
CA THR A 4 5.10 16.47 17.45
C THR A 4 4.35 15.16 17.21
N ILE A 5 4.03 14.41 18.28
CA ILE A 5 3.31 13.13 18.18
C ILE A 5 1.86 13.38 17.74
N ILE A 6 1.20 14.40 18.30
CA ILE A 6 -0.18 14.74 17.93
C ILE A 6 -0.25 15.19 16.46
N ASN A 7 0.71 15.99 15.97
CA ASN A 7 0.68 16.48 14.59
C ASN A 7 0.90 15.36 13.56
N VAL A 8 1.75 14.37 13.88
CA VAL A 8 1.95 13.19 13.02
C VAL A 8 0.72 12.26 13.06
N THR A 9 0.11 12.04 14.22
CA THR A 9 -1.11 11.22 14.34
C THR A 9 -2.32 11.87 13.67
N VAL A 10 -2.50 13.19 13.79
CA VAL A 10 -3.59 13.91 13.11
C VAL A 10 -3.36 13.94 11.60
N CYS A 11 -2.11 14.08 11.11
CA CYS A 11 -1.82 14.00 9.68
C CYS A 11 -2.03 12.58 9.12
N PHE A 12 -1.69 11.54 9.90
CA PHE A 12 -1.94 10.14 9.55
C PHE A 12 -3.45 9.82 9.49
N ILE A 13 -4.25 10.38 10.41
CA ILE A 13 -5.72 10.23 10.41
C ILE A 13 -6.39 11.12 9.36
N MET A 14 -5.86 12.30 9.04
CA MET A 14 -6.41 13.18 8.00
C MET A 14 -6.14 12.68 6.57
N LEU A 15 -5.10 11.86 6.37
CA LEU A 15 -4.82 11.26 5.06
C LEU A 15 -5.78 10.12 4.70
N THR A 16 -6.36 9.42 5.68
CA THR A 16 -7.23 8.26 5.40
C THR A 16 -8.53 8.67 4.71
N ASN A 17 -9.14 9.79 5.08
CA ASN A 17 -10.44 10.19 4.53
C ASN A 17 -10.41 10.53 3.03
N ALA A 18 -9.26 10.98 2.50
CA ALA A 18 -9.13 11.31 1.08
C ALA A 18 -8.82 10.08 0.21
N THR A 19 -8.25 9.01 0.79
CA THR A 19 -7.90 7.78 0.06
C THR A 19 -9.02 6.76 0.05
N GLU A 20 -10.01 6.84 0.95
CA GLU A 20 -11.10 5.86 1.07
C GLU A 20 -11.82 5.50 -0.25
N PRO A 21 -12.33 6.44 -1.08
CA PRO A 21 -13.09 6.07 -2.26
C PRO A 21 -12.23 5.34 -3.30
N LEU A 22 -10.99 5.78 -3.51
CA LEU A 22 -10.03 5.11 -4.40
C LEU A 22 -9.61 3.75 -3.84
N THR A 23 -9.41 3.67 -2.53
CA THR A 23 -9.08 2.41 -1.85
C THR A 23 -10.19 1.38 -2.03
N GLN A 24 -11.45 1.78 -1.90
CA GLN A 24 -12.61 0.91 -2.11
C GLN A 24 -12.70 0.43 -3.56
N GLU A 25 -12.54 1.31 -4.54
CA GLU A 25 -12.57 0.95 -5.96
C GLU A 25 -11.45 -0.06 -6.31
N LEU A 26 -10.23 0.21 -5.85
CA LEU A 26 -9.10 -0.70 -6.04
C LEU A 26 -9.31 -2.02 -5.30
N GLN A 27 -9.83 -1.98 -4.08
CA GLN A 27 -10.12 -3.16 -3.28
C GLN A 27 -11.15 -4.05 -3.99
N ASP A 28 -12.26 -3.50 -4.45
CA ASP A 28 -13.29 -4.26 -5.17
C ASP A 28 -12.73 -4.92 -6.43
N THR A 29 -11.89 -4.18 -7.16
CA THR A 29 -11.22 -4.69 -8.36
C THR A 29 -10.27 -5.85 -8.02
N LEU A 30 -9.40 -5.67 -7.02
CA LEU A 30 -8.44 -6.69 -6.62
C LEU A 30 -9.12 -7.91 -5.98
N ILE A 31 -10.20 -7.72 -5.22
CA ILE A 31 -10.99 -8.82 -4.65
C ILE A 31 -11.64 -9.64 -5.76
N ARG A 32 -12.17 -9.02 -6.81
CA ARG A 32 -12.74 -9.74 -7.95
C ARG A 32 -11.70 -10.59 -8.70
N LEU A 33 -10.45 -10.12 -8.78
CA LEU A 33 -9.38 -10.80 -9.52
C LEU A 33 -8.64 -11.88 -8.70
N TYR A 34 -8.35 -11.58 -7.43
CA TYR A 34 -7.46 -12.39 -6.58
C TYR A 34 -8.15 -12.93 -5.32
N GLY A 35 -9.29 -12.36 -4.95
CA GLY A 35 -9.96 -12.63 -3.68
C GLY A 35 -9.50 -11.70 -2.54
N PRO A 36 -9.96 -11.97 -1.30
CA PRO A 36 -9.64 -11.14 -0.13
C PRO A 36 -8.17 -11.28 0.34
N LEU A 37 -7.48 -12.33 -0.13
CA LEU A 37 -6.10 -12.65 0.22
C LEU A 37 -5.23 -12.71 -1.03
N LEU A 38 -4.14 -11.93 -1.04
CA LEU A 38 -3.13 -11.96 -2.09
C LEU A 38 -1.95 -12.84 -1.67
N ALA A 39 -1.74 -13.95 -2.38
CA ALA A 39 -0.59 -14.82 -2.16
C ALA A 39 0.70 -14.20 -2.74
N SER A 40 1.86 -14.50 -2.14
CA SER A 40 3.16 -13.98 -2.63
C SER A 40 3.43 -14.23 -4.12
N ARG A 41 2.82 -15.27 -4.73
CA ARG A 41 2.98 -15.61 -6.15
C ARG A 41 2.39 -14.57 -7.10
N ASP A 42 1.39 -13.82 -6.63
CA ASP A 42 0.67 -12.79 -7.38
C ASP A 42 1.05 -11.39 -6.87
N LEU A 43 1.35 -11.28 -5.58
CA LEU A 43 1.69 -10.03 -4.90
C LEU A 43 2.84 -9.26 -5.56
N TRP A 44 3.89 -9.94 -6.01
CA TRP A 44 5.03 -9.26 -6.65
C TRP A 44 4.64 -8.52 -7.94
N LYS A 45 3.66 -9.05 -8.70
CA LYS A 45 3.15 -8.40 -9.91
C LYS A 45 2.33 -7.18 -9.56
N VAL A 46 1.43 -7.31 -8.58
CA VAL A 46 0.55 -6.22 -8.13
C VAL A 46 1.37 -5.05 -7.57
N LEU A 47 2.45 -5.34 -6.84
CA LEU A 47 3.37 -4.33 -6.30
C LEU A 47 4.38 -3.78 -7.32
N GLY A 48 4.39 -4.29 -8.57
CA GLY A 48 5.25 -3.78 -9.64
C GLY A 48 6.73 -4.20 -9.54
N TYR A 49 7.06 -5.30 -8.85
CA TYR A 49 8.43 -5.82 -8.86
C TYR A 49 8.77 -6.45 -10.21
N ALA A 50 10.01 -6.25 -10.67
CA ALA A 50 10.47 -6.78 -11.95
C ALA A 50 10.46 -8.33 -12.04
N SER A 51 10.64 -9.01 -10.90
CA SER A 51 10.64 -10.48 -10.85
C SER A 51 10.29 -11.02 -9.45
N PRO A 52 9.91 -12.30 -9.34
CA PRO A 52 9.75 -12.96 -8.03
C PRO A 52 11.02 -12.93 -7.19
N GLY A 53 12.20 -12.98 -7.82
CA GLY A 53 13.49 -12.90 -7.13
C GLY A 53 13.73 -11.53 -6.48
N ALA A 54 13.41 -10.45 -7.21
CA ALA A 54 13.49 -9.09 -6.67
C ALA A 54 12.56 -8.90 -5.47
N PHE A 55 11.34 -9.44 -5.55
CA PHE A 55 10.39 -9.42 -4.43
C PHE A 55 10.90 -10.20 -3.22
N ARG A 56 11.45 -11.41 -3.41
CA ARG A 56 12.06 -12.18 -2.30
C ARG A 56 13.21 -11.40 -1.64
N GLN A 57 14.07 -10.75 -2.43
CA GLN A 57 15.15 -9.90 -1.91
C GLN A 57 14.62 -8.69 -1.12
N ALA A 58 13.58 -8.01 -1.63
CA ALA A 58 12.93 -6.91 -0.92
C ALA A 58 12.34 -7.37 0.42
N ARG A 59 11.71 -8.55 0.46
CA ARG A 59 11.15 -9.15 1.68
C ARG A 59 12.22 -9.51 2.70
N LEU A 60 13.30 -10.17 2.28
CA LEU A 60 14.44 -10.48 3.15
C LEU A 60 15.05 -9.21 3.78
N ARG A 61 15.04 -8.10 3.03
CA ARG A 61 15.51 -6.79 3.48
C ARG A 61 14.45 -5.96 4.22
N LYS A 62 13.25 -6.53 4.46
CA LYS A 62 12.11 -5.86 5.11
C LYS A 62 11.71 -4.54 4.43
N ARG A 63 11.79 -4.49 3.09
CA ARG A 63 11.41 -3.31 2.27
C ARG A 63 10.10 -3.48 1.53
N VAL A 64 9.36 -4.55 1.78
CA VAL A 64 8.02 -4.71 1.22
C VAL A 64 7.11 -3.70 1.93
N PRO A 65 6.38 -2.86 1.18
CA PRO A 65 5.62 -1.76 1.79
C PRO A 65 4.32 -2.21 2.46
N VAL A 66 3.90 -3.46 2.23
CA VAL A 66 2.67 -4.04 2.77
C VAL A 66 2.97 -5.12 3.80
N THR A 67 2.07 -5.28 4.76
CA THR A 67 2.19 -6.32 5.79
C THR A 67 1.92 -7.70 5.18
N GLU A 68 2.92 -8.58 5.25
CA GLU A 68 2.78 -9.99 4.92
C GLU A 68 2.62 -10.82 6.19
N PHE A 69 1.76 -11.84 6.15
CA PHE A 69 1.56 -12.80 7.24
C PHE A 69 1.49 -14.23 6.72
N GLU A 70 1.74 -15.18 7.61
CA GLU A 70 1.62 -16.61 7.36
C GLU A 70 0.33 -17.14 7.97
N ILE A 71 -0.28 -18.11 7.31
CA ILE A 71 -1.48 -18.79 7.82
C ILE A 71 -1.06 -20.15 8.33
N LYS A 72 -1.32 -20.44 9.62
CA LYS A 72 -0.97 -21.73 10.22
C LYS A 72 -1.58 -22.88 9.41
N GLY A 73 -0.74 -23.85 9.00
CA GLY A 73 -1.17 -25.00 8.20
C GLY A 73 -1.25 -24.76 6.70
N ARG A 74 -0.85 -23.57 6.21
CA ARG A 74 -0.77 -23.26 4.78
C ARG A 74 0.60 -22.70 4.45
N SER A 75 1.25 -23.25 3.42
CA SER A 75 2.57 -22.77 2.99
C SER A 75 2.45 -21.45 2.24
N GLY A 76 3.41 -20.55 2.50
CA GLY A 76 3.54 -19.26 1.82
C GLY A 76 3.09 -18.07 2.67
N HIS A 77 3.39 -16.88 2.16
CA HIS A 77 2.97 -15.62 2.76
C HIS A 77 1.81 -15.02 1.98
N PHE A 78 1.00 -14.28 2.71
CA PHE A 78 -0.20 -13.64 2.23
C PHE A 78 -0.22 -12.18 2.69
N ALA A 79 -0.77 -11.32 1.85
CA ALA A 79 -1.12 -9.96 2.22
C ALA A 79 -2.64 -9.80 2.12
N LEU A 80 -3.21 -8.92 2.95
CA LEU A 80 -4.61 -8.54 2.79
C LEU A 80 -4.75 -7.70 1.53
N THR A 81 -5.75 -8.03 0.71
CA THR A 81 -6.04 -7.24 -0.49
C THR A 81 -6.37 -5.79 -0.16
N LEU A 82 -7.04 -5.56 0.98
CA LEU A 82 -7.30 -4.22 1.52
C LEU A 82 -6.02 -3.41 1.75
N ASP A 83 -5.00 -4.00 2.35
CA ASP A 83 -3.76 -3.29 2.67
C ASP A 83 -2.98 -2.94 1.40
N VAL A 84 -3.01 -3.82 0.40
CA VAL A 84 -2.42 -3.56 -0.92
C VAL A 84 -3.18 -2.44 -1.64
N ALA A 85 -4.51 -2.45 -1.61
CA ALA A 85 -5.34 -1.41 -2.21
C ALA A 85 -5.09 -0.03 -1.57
N ARG A 86 -5.02 0.02 -0.24
CA ARG A 86 -4.72 1.24 0.51
C ARG A 86 -3.34 1.78 0.12
N TRP A 87 -2.32 0.92 0.12
CA TRP A 87 -0.98 1.31 -0.27
C TRP A 87 -0.93 1.90 -1.69
N LEU A 88 -1.61 1.28 -2.66
CA LEU A 88 -1.69 1.79 -4.04
C LEU A 88 -2.37 3.17 -4.11
N ALA A 89 -3.46 3.36 -3.36
CA ALA A 89 -4.16 4.64 -3.29
C ALA A 89 -3.25 5.74 -2.71
N GLU A 90 -2.52 5.44 -1.64
CA GLU A 90 -1.56 6.35 -1.03
C GLU A 90 -0.45 6.75 -2.03
N GLN A 91 0.13 5.79 -2.76
CA GLN A 91 1.16 6.09 -3.77
C GLN A 91 0.63 7.06 -4.84
N ARG A 92 -0.62 6.87 -5.30
CA ARG A 92 -1.24 7.73 -6.31
C ARG A 92 -1.43 9.17 -5.81
N LEU A 93 -1.85 9.33 -4.55
CA LEU A 93 -2.05 10.65 -3.97
C LEU A 93 -0.74 11.37 -3.68
N SER A 94 0.28 10.66 -3.19
CA SER A 94 1.61 11.24 -2.95
C SER A 94 2.21 11.82 -4.24
N ILE A 95 2.06 11.14 -5.37
CA ILE A 95 2.51 11.66 -6.68
C ILE A 95 1.69 12.88 -7.11
N SER A 96 0.38 12.89 -6.85
CA SER A 96 -0.49 14.00 -7.23
C SER A 96 -0.14 15.30 -6.49
N GLN A 97 0.30 15.20 -5.23
CA GLN A 97 0.75 16.34 -4.43
C GLN A 97 2.07 16.95 -4.95
N LEU A 98 2.99 16.13 -5.47
CA LEU A 98 4.26 16.58 -6.05
C LEU A 98 4.10 17.32 -7.38
N ASN A 99 3.00 17.10 -8.10
CA ASN A 99 2.74 17.72 -9.40
C ASN A 99 1.98 19.06 -9.29
N LYS A 100 1.73 19.57 -8.09
CA LYS A 100 1.14 20.91 -7.93
C LYS A 100 2.22 21.93 -8.33
N PRO A 101 1.96 22.85 -9.29
CA PRO A 101 2.96 23.84 -9.67
C PRO A 101 3.24 24.76 -8.48
N GLU A 102 4.35 24.53 -7.80
CA GLU A 102 4.94 25.44 -6.82
C GLU A 102 5.51 26.65 -7.58
N GLY A 103 4.63 27.57 -7.98
CA GLY A 103 5.05 28.69 -8.83
C GLY A 103 3.92 29.57 -9.35
N ALA A 104 2.93 29.91 -8.52
CA ALA A 104 2.00 31.00 -8.80
C ALA A 104 1.89 31.92 -7.57
N SER A 105 3.00 32.53 -7.20
CA SER A 105 2.98 33.79 -6.45
C SER A 105 4.11 34.65 -6.99
N LYS A 106 3.77 35.47 -7.98
CA LYS A 106 4.45 36.72 -8.31
C LYS A 106 3.37 37.79 -8.36
#